data_AF-A0A7J2REB5-F1
#
_entry.id   AF-A0A7J2REB5-F1
#
_cell.length_a   1.000
_cell.length_b   1.000
_cell.length_c   1.000
_cell.angle_alpha   90.00
_cell.angle_beta   90.00
_cell.angle_gamma   90.00
#
_symmetry.space_group_name_H-M   'P 1'
#
loop_
_entity.id
_entity.type
_entity.pdbx_description
1 polymer ?
#
loop_
_entity_poly.entity_id
_entity_poly.type
_entity_poly.pdbx_seq_one_letter_code
_entity_poly.pdbx_strand_id
1 'polypeptide(L)'
;MKILILSDGKYGDRAAKVIKKKFNNTKIITLRERNPSEIIDDVDLGEEVEKEIADADLLIIYIRHPDIVSEICYHNKSTILAVDFGEGFLRQQKEVNPTIFMPASMCSIPSKTGINEIDKYFKNFGYPLFDVKLENTNGKVPIIKEVKTIVESPCGATNVSLEHIQNKSLTPETITAFGLNVRYECREPVSILLSHRDMADSSALLQMLSLLDALEKVAPNHFLPGTPMGIYTAKRKEEYQCPNPKSDLFAEVE
;
A
#
# COMPACT_ATOMS: atom_id res chain seq x y z
N MET A 1 -15.55 -2.45 14.20
CA MET A 1 -15.29 -2.90 12.83
C MET A 1 -14.47 -4.16 12.95
N LYS A 2 -15.09 -5.29 12.67
CA LYS A 2 -14.48 -6.61 12.60
C LYS A 2 -13.97 -6.80 11.18
N ILE A 3 -12.66 -6.92 11.04
CA ILE A 3 -12.02 -7.11 9.75
C ILE A 3 -11.54 -8.56 9.68
N LEU A 4 -11.92 -9.28 8.62
CA LEU A 4 -11.33 -10.58 8.33
C LEU A 4 -10.36 -10.44 7.16
N ILE A 5 -9.11 -10.83 7.40
CA ILE A 5 -8.08 -10.91 6.37
C ILE A 5 -7.96 -12.36 5.92
N LEU A 6 -8.21 -12.61 4.64
CA LEU A 6 -8.04 -13.92 4.02
C LEU A 6 -6.76 -13.89 3.19
N SER A 7 -5.80 -14.76 3.52
CA SER A 7 -4.47 -14.73 2.91
C SER A 7 -4.04 -16.10 2.41
N ASP A 8 -3.24 -16.14 1.34
CA ASP A 8 -2.56 -17.34 0.87
C ASP A 8 -1.02 -17.29 1.06
N GLY A 9 -0.50 -16.35 1.85
CA GLY A 9 0.94 -16.26 2.08
C GLY A 9 1.43 -14.97 2.74
N LYS A 10 2.73 -14.71 2.57
CA LYS A 10 3.49 -13.70 3.34
C LYS A 10 2.93 -12.27 3.33
N TYR A 11 2.19 -11.88 2.29
CA TYR A 11 1.72 -10.50 2.13
C TYR A 11 0.53 -10.18 3.02
N GLY A 12 -0.45 -11.09 3.12
CA GLY A 12 -1.59 -10.89 4.02
C GLY A 12 -1.18 -11.02 5.49
N ASP A 13 -0.24 -11.91 5.80
CA ASP A 13 0.35 -12.01 7.15
C ASP A 13 0.99 -10.70 7.60
N ARG A 14 1.75 -10.04 6.70
CA ARG A 14 2.36 -8.75 6.99
C ARG A 14 1.32 -7.65 7.11
N ALA A 15 0.34 -7.61 6.20
CA ALA A 15 -0.74 -6.63 6.26
C ALA A 15 -1.54 -6.77 7.57
N ALA A 16 -1.83 -7.99 8.02
CA ALA A 16 -2.54 -8.23 9.26
C ALA A 16 -1.82 -7.69 10.50
N LYS A 17 -0.47 -7.79 10.55
CA LYS A 17 0.31 -7.20 11.64
C LYS A 17 0.17 -5.67 11.70
N VAL A 18 0.06 -5.01 10.55
CA VAL A 18 -0.13 -3.55 10.46
C VAL A 18 -1.56 -3.18 10.79
N ILE A 19 -2.52 -3.86 10.18
CA ILE A 19 -3.96 -3.58 10.33
C ILE A 19 -4.41 -3.77 11.78
N LYS A 20 -3.95 -4.84 12.45
CA LYS A 20 -4.26 -5.11 13.86
C LYS A 20 -3.86 -3.99 14.82
N LYS A 21 -2.85 -3.16 14.50
CA LYS A 21 -2.44 -2.02 15.34
C LYS A 21 -3.49 -0.93 15.40
N LYS A 22 -4.30 -0.79 14.33
CA LYS A 22 -5.35 0.24 14.22
C LYS A 22 -6.75 -0.35 14.40
N PHE A 23 -6.90 -1.65 14.11
CA PHE A 23 -8.15 -2.38 14.22
C PHE A 23 -7.93 -3.66 15.05
N ASN A 24 -8.05 -3.56 16.38
CA ASN A 24 -7.74 -4.66 17.29
C ASN A 24 -8.60 -5.91 17.07
N ASN A 25 -9.82 -5.76 16.53
CA ASN A 25 -10.74 -6.85 16.23
C ASN A 25 -10.48 -7.49 14.85
N THR A 26 -9.32 -7.28 14.26
CA THR A 26 -8.93 -7.91 13.00
C THR A 26 -8.53 -9.37 13.23
N LYS A 27 -9.15 -10.28 12.49
CA LYS A 27 -8.76 -11.69 12.40
C LYS A 27 -8.06 -11.96 11.07
N ILE A 28 -7.22 -12.99 11.06
CA ILE A 28 -6.57 -13.49 9.84
C ILE A 28 -6.79 -14.99 9.76
N ILE A 29 -7.15 -15.46 8.57
CA ILE A 29 -7.16 -16.87 8.22
C ILE A 29 -6.23 -17.03 7.01
N THR A 30 -5.29 -17.96 7.14
CA THR A 30 -4.36 -18.31 6.06
C THR A 30 -4.84 -19.59 5.40
N LEU A 31 -5.27 -19.48 4.14
CA LEU A 31 -5.61 -20.61 3.31
C LEU A 31 -4.37 -21.14 2.62
N ARG A 32 -4.43 -22.41 2.20
CA ARG A 32 -3.34 -23.03 1.44
C ARG A 32 -3.19 -22.33 0.08
N GLU A 33 -1.96 -21.92 -0.24
CA GLU A 33 -1.63 -21.43 -1.58
C GLU A 33 -1.93 -22.50 -2.64
N ARG A 34 -2.68 -22.10 -3.66
CA ARG A 34 -3.00 -22.91 -4.83
C ARG A 34 -2.45 -22.26 -6.09
N ASN A 35 -2.25 -23.04 -7.14
CA ASN A 35 -1.81 -22.52 -8.42
C ASN A 35 -2.96 -21.70 -9.03
N PRO A 36 -2.79 -20.40 -9.34
CA PRO A 36 -3.87 -19.58 -9.91
C PRO A 36 -4.37 -20.04 -11.30
N SER A 37 -3.64 -20.93 -11.97
CA SER A 37 -4.05 -21.53 -13.25
C SER A 37 -4.83 -22.84 -13.11
N GLU A 38 -4.96 -23.35 -11.89
CA GLU A 38 -5.84 -24.49 -11.60
C GLU A 38 -7.29 -24.02 -11.63
N ILE A 39 -8.19 -24.85 -12.17
CA ILE A 39 -9.63 -24.62 -12.10
C ILE A 39 -10.16 -25.50 -10.99
N ILE A 40 -10.93 -24.90 -10.07
CA ILE A 40 -11.53 -25.60 -8.94
C ILE A 40 -13.04 -25.67 -9.19
N ASP A 41 -13.54 -26.87 -9.46
CA ASP A 41 -14.96 -27.07 -9.74
C ASP A 41 -15.86 -26.82 -8.51
N ASP A 42 -15.37 -27.18 -7.31
CA ASP A 42 -16.11 -27.03 -6.06
C ASP A 42 -15.18 -26.48 -4.96
N VAL A 43 -15.43 -25.23 -4.57
CA VAL A 43 -14.61 -24.51 -3.58
C VAL A 43 -15.21 -24.72 -2.20
N ASP A 44 -14.62 -25.62 -1.42
CA ASP A 44 -14.91 -25.74 0.01
C ASP A 44 -13.97 -24.83 0.82
N LEU A 45 -14.54 -23.78 1.42
CA LEU A 45 -13.83 -22.86 2.32
C LEU A 45 -13.68 -23.45 3.74
N GLY A 46 -14.52 -24.42 4.12
CA GLY A 46 -14.60 -24.99 5.46
C GLY A 46 -15.44 -24.16 6.44
N GLU A 47 -16.09 -24.85 7.39
CA GLU A 47 -17.04 -24.25 8.36
C GLU A 47 -16.46 -23.09 9.19
N GLU A 48 -15.17 -23.15 9.52
CA GLU A 48 -14.51 -22.08 10.28
C GLU A 48 -14.43 -20.78 9.47
N VAL A 49 -14.06 -20.87 8.20
CA VAL A 49 -13.90 -19.72 7.31
C VAL A 49 -15.27 -19.08 7.05
N GLU A 50 -16.26 -19.90 6.76
CA GLU A 50 -17.66 -19.52 6.59
C GLU A 50 -18.19 -18.70 7.77
N LYS A 51 -17.99 -19.22 8.98
CA LYS A 51 -18.42 -18.56 10.21
C LYS A 51 -17.74 -17.21 10.42
N GLU A 52 -16.45 -17.13 10.13
CA GLU A 52 -15.68 -15.89 10.31
C GLU A 52 -16.03 -14.85 9.23
N ILE A 53 -16.31 -15.28 8.00
CA ILE A 53 -16.85 -14.41 6.94
C ILE A 53 -18.19 -13.83 7.38
N ALA A 54 -19.09 -14.66 7.92
CA ALA A 54 -20.40 -14.22 8.38
C ALA A 54 -20.31 -13.19 9.52
N ASP A 55 -19.34 -13.33 10.43
CA ASP A 55 -19.14 -12.41 11.57
C ASP A 55 -18.40 -11.10 11.18
N ALA A 56 -17.78 -11.03 10.01
CA ALA A 56 -16.99 -9.87 9.59
C ALA A 56 -17.87 -8.70 9.09
N ASP A 57 -17.41 -7.47 9.36
CA ASP A 57 -17.95 -6.24 8.78
C ASP A 57 -17.25 -5.94 7.43
N LEU A 58 -15.95 -6.23 7.32
CA LEU A 58 -15.11 -5.97 6.15
C LEU A 58 -14.20 -7.16 5.87
N LEU A 59 -14.16 -7.61 4.63
CA LEU A 59 -13.19 -8.60 4.14
C LEU A 59 -12.03 -7.89 3.44
N ILE A 60 -10.80 -8.36 3.69
CA ILE A 60 -9.62 -7.95 2.92
C ILE A 60 -8.96 -9.21 2.38
N ILE A 61 -8.97 -9.35 1.06
CA ILE A 61 -8.58 -10.58 0.39
C ILE A 61 -7.19 -10.41 -0.23
N TYR A 62 -6.23 -11.18 0.28
CA TYR A 62 -4.87 -11.35 -0.23
C TYR A 62 -4.65 -12.71 -0.92
N ILE A 63 -5.74 -13.41 -1.25
CA ILE A 63 -5.71 -14.67 -2.00
C ILE A 63 -5.57 -14.36 -3.49
N ARG A 64 -4.78 -15.16 -4.21
CA ARG A 64 -4.49 -15.01 -5.65
C ARG A 64 -5.30 -15.92 -6.56
N HIS A 65 -6.01 -16.90 -6.01
CA HIS A 65 -6.78 -17.84 -6.81
C HIS A 65 -8.18 -17.29 -7.12
N PRO A 66 -8.54 -17.05 -8.39
CA PRO A 66 -9.80 -16.37 -8.75
C PRO A 66 -11.05 -17.13 -8.30
N ASP A 67 -11.07 -18.47 -8.36
CA ASP A 67 -12.23 -19.27 -7.94
C ASP A 67 -12.50 -19.14 -6.44
N ILE A 68 -11.44 -19.23 -5.61
CA ILE A 68 -11.56 -19.02 -4.17
C ILE A 68 -12.04 -17.60 -3.85
N VAL A 69 -11.50 -16.59 -4.55
CA VAL A 69 -11.94 -15.20 -4.36
C VAL A 69 -13.40 -15.03 -4.75
N SER A 70 -13.85 -15.65 -5.85
CA SER A 70 -15.24 -15.59 -6.30
C SER A 70 -16.19 -16.20 -5.27
N GLU A 71 -15.85 -17.36 -4.72
CA GLU A 71 -16.64 -18.01 -3.66
C GLU A 71 -16.79 -17.09 -2.45
N ILE A 72 -15.70 -16.49 -1.98
CA ILE A 72 -15.72 -15.52 -0.87
C ILE A 72 -16.59 -14.29 -1.20
N CYS A 73 -16.59 -13.83 -2.45
CA CYS A 73 -17.36 -12.67 -2.88
C CYS A 73 -18.88 -12.91 -2.82
N TYR A 74 -19.34 -14.15 -2.99
CA TYR A 74 -20.76 -14.53 -2.95
C TYR A 74 -21.41 -14.38 -1.58
N HIS A 75 -20.63 -14.24 -0.50
CA HIS A 75 -21.17 -13.97 0.84
C HIS A 75 -21.69 -12.53 1.03
N ASN A 76 -21.63 -11.68 0.00
CA ASN A 76 -22.19 -10.32 0.00
C ASN A 76 -21.69 -9.41 1.14
N LYS A 77 -20.43 -9.60 1.53
CA LYS A 77 -19.75 -8.72 2.50
C LYS A 77 -18.99 -7.61 1.79
N SER A 78 -18.92 -6.44 2.42
CA SER A 78 -18.02 -5.38 1.95
C SER A 78 -16.60 -5.90 1.90
N THR A 79 -15.97 -5.76 0.74
CA THR A 79 -14.74 -6.50 0.43
C THR A 79 -13.74 -5.61 -0.29
N ILE A 80 -12.50 -5.63 0.19
CA ILE A 80 -11.35 -5.06 -0.51
C ILE A 80 -10.56 -6.21 -1.13
N LEU A 81 -10.48 -6.23 -2.45
CA LEU A 81 -9.59 -7.13 -3.19
C LEU A 81 -8.19 -6.50 -3.24
N ALA A 82 -7.28 -6.96 -2.40
CA ALA A 82 -5.91 -6.42 -2.34
C ALA A 82 -5.00 -6.93 -3.47
N VAL A 83 -5.51 -7.85 -4.29
CA VAL A 83 -4.88 -8.38 -5.51
C VAL A 83 -5.70 -7.89 -6.70
N ASP A 84 -5.01 -7.43 -7.75
CA ASP A 84 -5.64 -7.02 -9.00
C ASP A 84 -5.87 -8.25 -9.90
N PHE A 85 -7.14 -8.55 -10.15
CA PHE A 85 -7.59 -9.59 -11.06
C PHE A 85 -8.04 -9.02 -12.43
N GLY A 86 -7.92 -7.71 -12.63
CA GLY A 86 -8.38 -7.00 -13.81
C GLY A 86 -9.86 -6.59 -13.75
N GLU A 87 -10.22 -5.58 -14.54
CA GLU A 87 -11.56 -4.99 -14.54
C GLU A 87 -12.67 -5.98 -14.92
N GLY A 88 -12.36 -6.94 -15.78
CA GLY A 88 -13.32 -7.98 -16.19
C GLY A 88 -13.79 -8.83 -15.01
N PHE A 89 -12.84 -9.27 -14.18
CA PHE A 89 -13.14 -10.02 -12.96
C PHE A 89 -13.89 -9.15 -11.95
N LEU A 90 -13.46 -7.90 -11.75
CA LEU A 90 -14.15 -6.98 -10.84
C LEU A 90 -15.61 -6.75 -11.24
N ARG A 91 -15.90 -6.56 -12.53
CA ARG A 91 -17.27 -6.44 -13.03
C ARG A 91 -18.06 -7.72 -12.76
N GLN A 92 -17.43 -8.88 -13.03
CA GLN A 92 -17.77 -10.23 -12.55
C GLN A 92 -18.43 -10.22 -11.18
N GLN A 93 -17.61 -9.88 -10.20
CA GLN A 93 -17.98 -9.98 -8.79
C GLN A 93 -18.96 -8.88 -8.36
N LYS A 94 -18.90 -7.69 -8.97
CA LYS A 94 -19.81 -6.58 -8.66
C LYS A 94 -21.26 -6.82 -9.08
N GLU A 95 -21.50 -7.67 -10.07
CA GLU A 95 -22.87 -8.08 -10.45
C GLU A 95 -23.57 -8.84 -9.31
N VAL A 96 -22.80 -9.56 -8.49
CA VAL A 96 -23.34 -10.30 -7.34
C VAL A 96 -23.22 -9.49 -6.05
N ASN A 97 -22.09 -8.83 -5.82
CA ASN A 97 -21.83 -8.05 -4.62
C ASN A 97 -21.33 -6.62 -4.99
N PRO A 98 -22.22 -5.60 -4.95
CA PRO A 98 -21.87 -4.24 -5.35
C PRO A 98 -20.90 -3.54 -4.39
N THR A 99 -20.66 -4.11 -3.20
CA THR A 99 -19.77 -3.54 -2.16
C THR A 99 -18.32 -4.04 -2.25
N ILE A 100 -17.94 -4.59 -3.40
CA ILE A 100 -16.57 -4.98 -3.69
C ILE A 100 -15.79 -3.79 -4.25
N PHE A 101 -14.62 -3.56 -3.69
CA PHE A 101 -13.66 -2.56 -4.14
C PHE A 101 -12.32 -3.22 -4.44
N MET A 102 -11.79 -2.99 -5.64
CA MET A 102 -10.47 -3.46 -6.04
C MET A 102 -9.62 -2.24 -6.39
N PRO A 103 -8.80 -1.75 -5.44
CA PRO A 103 -7.93 -0.62 -5.70
C PRO A 103 -6.76 -1.00 -6.60
N ALA A 104 -6.36 -0.06 -7.46
CA ALA A 104 -5.11 -0.17 -8.22
C ALA A 104 -3.89 -0.27 -7.28
N SER A 105 -3.87 0.54 -6.22
CA SER A 105 -2.93 0.41 -5.12
C SER A 105 -3.61 0.61 -3.78
N MET A 106 -3.30 -0.25 -2.81
CA MET A 106 -3.76 -0.13 -1.42
C MET A 106 -3.29 1.16 -0.72
N CYS A 107 -2.31 1.87 -1.29
CA CYS A 107 -1.75 3.10 -0.74
C CYS A 107 -2.32 4.38 -1.37
N SER A 108 -3.10 4.26 -2.45
CA SER A 108 -3.51 5.41 -3.29
C SER A 108 -5.02 5.40 -3.54
N ILE A 109 -5.81 5.23 -2.47
CA ILE A 109 -7.27 5.09 -2.57
C ILE A 109 -7.93 6.38 -2.13
N PRO A 110 -8.85 6.94 -2.95
CA PRO A 110 -9.57 8.16 -2.59
C PRO A 110 -10.31 8.01 -1.27
N SER A 111 -10.42 9.11 -0.52
CA SER A 111 -11.01 9.17 0.83
C SER A 111 -12.50 8.79 0.88
N LYS A 112 -13.17 8.71 -0.27
CA LYS A 112 -14.58 8.33 -0.40
C LYS A 112 -14.78 7.38 -1.58
N THR A 113 -15.01 6.12 -1.27
CA THR A 113 -15.40 5.06 -2.19
C THR A 113 -16.93 4.93 -2.30
N GLY A 114 -17.67 5.49 -1.32
CA GLY A 114 -19.13 5.35 -1.22
C GLY A 114 -19.57 4.10 -0.45
N ILE A 115 -18.62 3.31 0.06
CA ILE A 115 -18.88 2.13 0.90
C ILE A 115 -18.36 2.43 2.30
N ASN A 116 -19.26 2.50 3.28
CA ASN A 116 -18.98 3.02 4.63
C ASN A 116 -17.84 2.27 5.35
N GLU A 117 -17.81 0.94 5.23
CA GLU A 117 -16.84 0.05 5.84
C GLU A 117 -15.44 0.30 5.28
N ILE A 118 -15.37 0.50 3.96
CA ILE A 118 -14.13 0.75 3.21
C ILE A 118 -13.62 2.15 3.49
N ASP A 119 -14.50 3.15 3.50
CA ASP A 119 -14.16 4.54 3.83
C ASP A 119 -13.65 4.64 5.28
N LYS A 120 -14.27 3.91 6.21
CA LYS A 120 -13.82 3.84 7.61
C LYS A 120 -12.45 3.17 7.75
N TYR A 121 -12.17 2.16 6.92
CA TYR A 121 -10.86 1.53 6.86
C TYR A 121 -9.77 2.49 6.37
N PHE A 122 -10.02 3.18 5.24
CA PHE A 122 -9.06 4.12 4.63
C PHE A 122 -8.95 5.47 5.37
N LYS A 123 -9.79 5.77 6.36
CA LYS A 123 -9.50 6.87 7.30
C LYS A 123 -8.21 6.66 8.10
N ASN A 124 -7.79 5.40 8.29
CA ASN A 124 -6.63 5.05 9.12
C ASN A 124 -5.38 4.72 8.29
N PHE A 125 -5.54 4.52 6.99
CA PHE A 125 -4.49 4.06 6.07
C PHE A 125 -4.53 4.87 4.79
N GLY A 126 -3.37 5.13 4.22
CA GLY A 126 -3.34 5.86 2.97
C GLY A 126 -1.92 6.00 2.46
N TYR A 127 -1.72 7.09 1.74
CA TYR A 127 -0.43 7.44 1.20
C TYR A 127 0.57 7.69 2.35
N PRO A 128 1.69 6.93 2.42
CA PRO A 128 2.59 7.06 3.54
C PRO A 128 3.23 8.44 3.62
N LEU A 129 3.14 9.06 4.79
CA LEU A 129 3.76 10.33 5.12
C LEU A 129 4.77 10.12 6.24
N PHE A 130 5.88 10.84 6.20
CA PHE A 130 7.01 10.59 7.08
C PHE A 130 7.32 11.79 7.99
N ASP A 131 7.65 11.47 9.23
CA ASP A 131 8.34 12.36 10.17
C ASP A 131 9.78 11.85 10.34
N VAL A 132 10.76 12.71 10.12
CA VAL A 132 12.18 12.30 10.02
C VAL A 132 13.02 13.09 11.01
N LYS A 133 13.94 12.40 11.68
CA LYS A 133 15.01 13.03 12.47
C LYS A 133 16.37 12.72 11.88
N LEU A 134 17.14 13.78 11.66
CA LEU A 134 18.50 13.73 11.15
C LEU A 134 19.49 14.07 12.26
N GLU A 135 20.58 13.31 12.34
CA GLU A 135 21.75 13.70 13.12
C GLU A 135 22.69 14.49 12.20
N ASN A 136 22.83 15.78 12.50
CA ASN A 136 23.77 16.66 11.82
C ASN A 136 25.16 16.48 12.42
N THR A 137 26.07 15.91 11.65
CA THR A 137 27.51 16.00 11.92
C THR A 137 28.07 17.20 11.18
N ASN A 138 28.62 18.18 11.91
CA ASN A 138 29.20 19.42 11.36
C ASN A 138 30.04 19.16 10.08
N GLY A 139 29.55 19.67 8.94
CA GLY A 139 30.23 19.60 7.64
C GLY A 139 30.19 18.25 6.91
N LYS A 140 29.50 17.24 7.45
CA LYS A 140 29.33 15.91 6.81
C LYS A 140 27.88 15.68 6.38
N VAL A 141 27.69 14.68 5.53
CA VAL A 141 26.36 14.19 5.14
C VAL A 141 25.59 13.78 6.41
N PRO A 142 24.35 14.26 6.62
CA PRO A 142 23.59 13.93 7.81
C PRO A 142 23.17 12.46 7.82
N ILE A 143 22.99 11.91 9.03
CA ILE A 143 22.58 10.51 9.22
C ILE A 143 21.09 10.47 9.55
N ILE A 144 20.34 9.59 8.89
CA ILE A 144 18.92 9.36 9.15
C ILE A 144 18.78 8.54 10.43
N LYS A 145 18.44 9.15 11.57
CA LYS A 145 18.35 8.43 12.86
C LYS A 145 17.02 7.73 13.04
N GLU A 146 15.95 8.43 12.70
CA GLU A 146 14.59 7.98 12.97
C GLU A 146 13.70 8.42 11.82
N VAL A 147 12.92 7.48 11.29
CA VAL A 147 11.86 7.76 10.33
C VAL A 147 10.59 7.11 10.87
N LYS A 148 9.57 7.93 11.15
CA LYS A 148 8.25 7.49 11.60
C LYS A 148 7.24 7.71 10.50
N THR A 149 6.30 6.79 10.37
CA THR A 149 5.14 6.96 9.49
C THR A 149 4.04 7.72 10.24
N ILE A 150 3.69 8.91 9.79
CA ILE A 150 2.50 9.65 10.24
C ILE A 150 1.25 8.95 9.70
N VAL A 151 1.28 8.65 8.40
CA VAL A 151 0.31 7.80 7.71
C VAL A 151 1.04 6.56 7.25
N GLU A 152 0.43 5.40 7.45
CA GLU A 152 1.04 4.09 7.20
C GLU A 152 0.34 3.40 6.03
N SER A 153 1.11 2.66 5.23
CA SER A 153 0.53 1.78 4.20
C SER A 153 -0.03 0.52 4.85
N PRO A 154 -1.22 0.05 4.44
CA PRO A 154 -1.84 -1.12 5.07
C PRO A 154 -1.07 -2.43 4.84
N CYS A 155 -0.26 -2.50 3.77
CA CYS A 155 0.49 -3.70 3.40
C CYS A 155 1.81 -3.86 4.19
N GLY A 156 2.27 -2.82 4.89
CA GLY A 156 3.51 -2.83 5.68
C GLY A 156 4.82 -2.80 4.90
N ALA A 157 4.78 -2.68 3.56
CA ALA A 157 5.99 -2.60 2.74
C ALA A 157 6.86 -1.37 3.10
N THR A 158 6.20 -0.26 3.47
CA THR A 158 6.88 0.98 3.90
C THR A 158 7.77 0.72 5.11
N ASN A 159 7.25 0.10 6.17
CA ASN A 159 8.00 -0.09 7.41
C ASN A 159 9.23 -0.97 7.24
N VAL A 160 9.08 -2.08 6.51
CA VAL A 160 10.21 -2.97 6.19
C VAL A 160 11.28 -2.18 5.44
N SER A 161 10.86 -1.34 4.49
CA SER A 161 11.80 -0.51 3.71
C SER A 161 12.47 0.59 4.53
N LEU A 162 11.78 1.13 5.54
CA LEU A 162 12.33 2.13 6.46
C LEU A 162 13.45 1.56 7.35
N GLU A 163 13.32 0.31 7.80
CA GLU A 163 14.37 -0.37 8.58
C GLU A 163 15.70 -0.42 7.82
N HIS A 164 15.66 -0.51 6.49
CA HIS A 164 16.86 -0.54 5.65
C HIS A 164 17.56 0.81 5.48
N ILE A 165 16.90 1.93 5.75
CA ILE A 165 17.53 3.27 5.64
C ILE A 165 17.84 3.90 6.98
N GLN A 166 17.33 3.33 8.07
CA GLN A 166 17.64 3.80 9.41
C GLN A 166 19.14 3.67 9.69
N ASN A 167 19.71 4.72 10.29
CA ASN A 167 21.13 4.90 10.58
C ASN A 167 22.05 4.99 9.36
N LYS A 168 21.52 5.25 8.16
CA LYS A 168 22.34 5.49 6.95
C LYS A 168 22.50 6.97 6.66
N SER A 169 23.54 7.30 5.91
CA SER A 169 23.80 8.64 5.41
C SER A 169 22.73 9.07 4.40
N LEU A 170 22.34 10.35 4.45
CA LEU A 170 21.43 10.97 3.48
C LEU A 170 22.13 11.14 2.13
N THR A 171 22.04 10.11 1.28
CA THR A 171 22.57 10.15 -0.09
C THR A 171 21.53 9.68 -1.10
N PRO A 172 21.67 10.05 -2.38
CA PRO A 172 20.80 9.56 -3.45
C PRO A 172 20.69 8.03 -3.50
N GLU A 173 21.76 7.32 -3.18
CA GLU A 173 21.80 5.85 -3.16
C GLU A 173 20.94 5.28 -2.04
N THR A 174 20.97 5.89 -0.85
CA THR A 174 20.11 5.49 0.28
C THR A 174 18.63 5.64 -0.07
N ILE A 175 18.25 6.75 -0.71
CA ILE A 175 16.86 7.00 -1.12
C ILE A 175 16.44 6.06 -2.26
N THR A 176 17.33 5.81 -3.22
CA THR A 176 17.07 4.85 -4.29
C THR A 176 16.90 3.44 -3.74
N ALA A 177 17.73 3.03 -2.77
CA ALA A 177 17.60 1.75 -2.10
C ALA A 177 16.26 1.61 -1.36
N PHE A 178 15.78 2.68 -0.72
CA PHE A 178 14.44 2.70 -0.14
C PHE A 178 13.36 2.41 -1.19
N GLY A 179 13.36 3.16 -2.31
CA GLY A 179 12.40 2.96 -3.39
C GLY A 179 12.43 1.53 -3.95
N LEU A 180 13.62 0.97 -4.17
CA LEU A 180 13.80 -0.42 -4.63
C LEU A 180 13.27 -1.46 -3.63
N ASN A 181 13.48 -1.25 -2.33
CA ASN A 181 12.96 -2.14 -1.30
C ASN A 181 11.43 -2.06 -1.20
N VAL A 182 10.86 -0.85 -1.28
CA VAL A 182 9.40 -0.69 -1.35
C VAL A 182 8.85 -1.46 -2.54
N ARG A 183 9.54 -1.42 -3.70
CA ARG A 183 9.15 -2.21 -4.88
C ARG A 183 9.24 -3.71 -4.66
N TYR A 184 10.33 -4.19 -4.09
CA TYR A 184 10.52 -5.61 -3.84
C TYR A 184 9.44 -6.18 -2.90
N GLU A 185 9.05 -5.37 -1.92
CA GLU A 185 8.07 -5.77 -0.92
C GLU A 185 6.61 -5.49 -1.33
N CYS A 186 6.36 -4.55 -2.23
CA CYS A 186 5.02 -4.24 -2.73
C CYS A 186 4.61 -5.20 -3.86
N ARG A 187 3.32 -5.54 -3.90
CA ARG A 187 2.70 -6.37 -4.96
C ARG A 187 1.82 -5.54 -5.90
N GLU A 188 2.15 -4.27 -6.07
CA GLU A 188 1.49 -3.43 -7.08
C GLU A 188 1.57 -4.14 -8.45
N PRO A 189 0.43 -4.32 -9.14
CA PRO A 189 0.36 -5.08 -10.38
C PRO A 189 1.34 -4.58 -11.44
N VAL A 190 1.94 -5.51 -12.18
CA VAL A 190 2.82 -5.18 -13.32
C VAL A 190 2.03 -4.49 -14.43
N SER A 191 0.73 -4.74 -14.54
CA SER A 191 -0.17 -3.98 -15.42
C SER A 191 -0.12 -2.49 -15.13
N ILE A 192 -0.06 -2.08 -13.87
CA ILE A 192 0.12 -0.66 -13.50
C ILE A 192 1.47 -0.19 -14.05
N LEU A 193 2.55 -0.95 -13.81
CA LEU A 193 3.89 -0.63 -14.31
C LEU A 193 3.98 -0.48 -15.85
N LEU A 194 3.23 -1.29 -16.59
CA LEU A 194 3.28 -1.36 -18.06
C LEU A 194 2.20 -0.52 -18.75
N SER A 195 1.11 -0.22 -18.06
CA SER A 195 0.04 0.68 -18.55
C SER A 195 0.47 2.15 -18.54
N HIS A 196 1.59 2.44 -17.90
CA HIS A 196 2.12 3.78 -17.74
C HIS A 196 2.49 4.43 -19.09
N ARG A 197 1.74 5.48 -19.42
CA ARG A 197 2.24 6.57 -20.25
C ARG A 197 3.43 7.28 -19.58
N ASP A 198 3.60 7.18 -18.26
CA ASP A 198 4.75 7.68 -17.49
C ASP A 198 4.94 6.88 -16.20
N MET A 199 6.18 6.50 -15.81
CA MET A 199 6.53 5.74 -14.58
C MET A 199 6.13 6.43 -13.25
N ALA A 200 5.42 7.55 -13.33
CA ALA A 200 5.12 8.53 -12.30
C ALA A 200 4.13 8.05 -11.20
N ASP A 201 3.26 7.07 -11.49
CA ASP A 201 2.11 6.76 -10.62
C ASP A 201 2.31 5.61 -9.64
N SER A 202 3.55 5.16 -9.49
CA SER A 202 3.79 3.95 -8.73
C SER A 202 3.93 4.13 -7.23
N SER A 203 3.44 3.16 -6.46
CA SER A 203 3.47 3.21 -4.99
C SER A 203 4.85 3.46 -4.39
N ALA A 204 5.93 2.96 -5.00
CA ALA A 204 7.28 3.19 -4.48
C ALA A 204 7.84 4.57 -4.84
N LEU A 205 7.58 5.05 -6.07
CA LEU A 205 8.02 6.38 -6.46
C LEU A 205 7.32 7.44 -5.61
N LEU A 206 6.01 7.30 -5.42
CA LEU A 206 5.24 8.20 -4.56
C LEU A 206 5.85 8.18 -3.13
N GLN A 207 5.96 7.01 -2.49
CA GLN A 207 6.58 6.95 -1.15
C GLN A 207 7.97 7.56 -1.07
N MET A 208 8.78 7.42 -2.13
CA MET A 208 10.09 8.05 -2.21
C MET A 208 10.00 9.58 -2.29
N LEU A 209 9.05 10.14 -3.05
CA LEU A 209 8.79 11.58 -3.10
C LEU A 209 8.31 12.12 -1.74
N SER A 210 7.38 11.43 -1.08
CA SER A 210 6.96 11.83 0.27
C SER A 210 8.11 11.82 1.28
N LEU A 211 8.98 10.81 1.20
CA LEU A 211 10.17 10.76 2.05
C LEU A 211 11.15 11.90 1.74
N LEU A 212 11.35 12.22 0.46
CA LEU A 212 12.18 13.36 0.04
C LEU A 212 11.61 14.69 0.55
N ASP A 213 10.30 14.91 0.45
CA ASP A 213 9.65 16.12 0.97
C ASP A 213 9.79 16.25 2.50
N ALA A 214 9.69 15.13 3.23
CA ALA A 214 9.93 15.11 4.68
C ALA A 214 11.40 15.44 5.03
N LEU A 215 12.35 14.90 4.27
CA LEU A 215 13.78 15.16 4.45
C LEU A 215 14.16 16.60 4.10
N GLU A 216 13.58 17.15 3.03
CA GLU A 216 13.78 18.53 2.57
C GLU A 216 13.31 19.54 3.63
N LYS A 217 12.18 19.26 4.30
CA LYS A 217 11.67 20.08 5.42
C LYS A 217 12.63 20.13 6.61
N VAL A 218 13.33 19.03 6.91
CA VAL A 218 14.21 18.91 8.08
C VAL A 218 15.62 19.43 7.80
N ALA A 219 16.10 19.30 6.55
CA ALA A 219 17.45 19.68 6.16
C ALA A 219 17.51 20.45 4.82
N PRO A 220 16.87 21.63 4.71
CA PRO A 220 16.71 22.34 3.44
C PRO A 220 18.04 22.70 2.76
N ASN A 221 19.09 22.98 3.54
CA ASN A 221 20.42 23.30 3.01
C ASN A 221 21.03 22.19 2.15
N HIS A 222 20.69 20.92 2.43
CA HIS A 222 21.17 19.79 1.65
C HIS A 222 20.41 19.58 0.35
N PHE A 223 19.27 20.25 0.15
CA PHE A 223 18.41 20.13 -1.04
C PHE A 223 18.49 21.35 -1.97
N LEU A 224 19.39 22.31 -1.67
CA LEU A 224 19.58 23.49 -2.51
C LEU A 224 19.99 23.11 -3.95
N PRO A 225 19.63 23.93 -4.96
CA PRO A 225 20.03 23.71 -6.35
C PRO A 225 21.55 23.55 -6.47
N GLY A 226 22.00 22.49 -7.17
CA GLY A 226 23.42 22.17 -7.36
C GLY A 226 24.04 21.24 -6.31
N THR A 227 23.34 20.94 -5.21
CA THR A 227 23.74 19.87 -4.28
C THR A 227 23.39 18.49 -4.87
N PRO A 228 24.08 17.39 -4.46
CA PRO A 228 23.74 16.05 -4.94
C PRO A 228 22.28 15.65 -4.69
N MET A 229 21.74 15.99 -3.51
CA MET A 229 20.34 15.72 -3.15
C MET A 229 19.36 16.67 -3.86
N GLY A 230 19.72 17.94 -4.06
CA GLY A 230 18.90 18.88 -4.84
C GLY A 230 18.75 18.46 -6.30
N ILE A 231 19.85 18.07 -6.97
CA ILE A 231 19.83 17.56 -8.36
C ILE A 231 19.00 16.27 -8.44
N TYR A 232 19.22 15.34 -7.50
CA TYR A 232 18.47 14.08 -7.46
C TYR A 232 16.97 14.32 -7.27
N THR A 233 16.59 15.15 -6.31
CA THR A 233 15.19 15.44 -5.99
C THR A 233 14.50 16.15 -7.15
N ALA A 234 15.14 17.13 -7.77
CA ALA A 234 14.61 17.82 -8.95
C ALA A 234 14.35 16.85 -10.10
N LYS A 235 15.30 15.96 -10.40
CA LYS A 235 15.13 14.93 -11.44
C LYS A 235 13.94 14.01 -11.13
N ARG A 236 13.80 13.55 -9.88
CA ARG A 236 12.68 12.67 -9.48
C ARG A 236 11.32 13.39 -9.50
N LYS A 237 11.29 14.69 -9.21
CA LYS A 237 10.08 15.53 -9.34
C LYS A 237 9.74 15.82 -10.82
N GLU A 238 10.74 15.97 -11.69
CA GLU A 238 10.56 16.13 -13.14
C GLU A 238 10.02 14.86 -13.79
N GLU A 239 10.55 13.69 -13.42
CA GLU A 239 10.00 12.37 -13.80
C GLU A 239 8.51 12.20 -13.40
N TYR A 240 7.99 13.04 -12.49
CA TYR A 240 6.61 13.05 -12.01
C TYR A 240 5.72 14.12 -12.66
N GLN A 241 6.25 15.12 -13.40
CA GLN A 241 5.44 16.21 -13.96
C GLN A 241 4.54 15.82 -15.17
N CYS A 242 4.35 14.52 -15.44
CA CYS A 242 3.27 14.05 -16.30
C CYS A 242 2.02 13.69 -15.44
N PRO A 243 0.82 14.14 -15.84
CA PRO A 243 -0.18 14.60 -14.88
C PRO A 243 -1.01 13.47 -14.27
N ASN A 244 -1.11 13.47 -12.93
CA ASN A 244 -2.38 13.15 -12.28
C ASN A 244 -2.73 14.26 -11.27
N PRO A 245 -3.74 15.11 -11.57
CA PRO A 245 -4.10 16.24 -10.74
C PRO A 245 -4.69 15.72 -9.42
N LYS A 246 -4.06 16.09 -8.30
CA LYS A 246 -4.60 16.12 -6.93
C LYS A 246 -5.68 15.05 -6.63
N SER A 247 -5.29 13.96 -5.98
CA SER A 247 -6.28 13.17 -5.25
C SER A 247 -6.90 14.06 -4.15
N ASP A 248 -8.22 14.10 -4.07
CA ASP A 248 -9.01 14.90 -3.11
C ASP A 248 -8.70 14.65 -1.62
N LEU A 249 -7.82 13.70 -1.30
CA LEU A 249 -7.35 13.42 0.06
C LEU A 249 -6.58 14.57 0.72
N PHE A 250 -6.06 15.53 -0.04
CA PHE A 250 -5.10 16.51 0.46
C PHE A 250 -5.63 17.95 0.49
N ALA A 251 -6.93 18.16 0.32
CA ALA A 251 -7.52 19.49 0.50
C ALA A 251 -7.64 19.92 1.98
N GLU A 252 -7.46 19.00 2.93
CA GLU A 252 -7.72 19.23 4.36
C GLU A 252 -6.47 19.23 5.26
N VAL A 253 -5.25 19.26 4.70
CA VAL A 253 -3.99 19.27 5.50
C VAL A 253 -3.13 20.52 5.24
N GLU A 254 -3.72 21.61 4.72
CA GLU A 254 -3.12 22.95 4.75
C GLU A 254 -3.63 23.78 5.93
#